data_AF-A0AA90PVR9-F1
#
_entry.id   AF-A0AA90PVR9-F1
#
_cell.length_a   1.000
_cell.length_b   1.000
_cell.length_c   1.000
_cell.angle_alpha   90.00
_cell.angle_beta   90.00
_cell.angle_gamma   90.00
#
_symmetry.space_group_name_H-M   'P 1'
#
loop_
_entity.id
_entity.type
_entity.pdbx_description
1 polymer ?
#
loop_
_entity_poly.entity_id
_entity_poly.type
_entity_poly.pdbx_seq_one_letter_code
_entity_poly.pdbx_strand_id
1 'polypeptide(L)'
;MLTIVSESHRDMKSIRPKSEDELESILKSAYDYARSENYEKAIELCDWLMQDSSTEIAGRRERAAVRSRMGDIDGAIIDLKYVIKTDGLEPADFYTLGILLLRNGSTIDAIEQFGDAVKTGDAAKNHYYKNSSLLFRAEAKLRVCDFEGALKDVSGLPDGYNTYFSGTGMRSKEDIAGEAKTAIERKARSKFQFKK
;
A
#
# COMPACT_ATOMS: atom_id res chain seq x y z
N MET A 1 -16.57 26.01 34.37
CA MET A 1 -17.56 25.11 33.74
C MET A 1 -17.30 25.20 32.24
N LEU A 2 -16.60 24.20 31.71
CA LEU A 2 -16.11 24.14 30.32
C LEU A 2 -17.28 23.89 29.38
N THR A 3 -17.65 24.89 28.59
CA THR A 3 -18.58 24.75 27.47
C THR A 3 -17.75 24.69 26.20
N ILE A 4 -17.22 23.51 25.87
CA ILE A 4 -16.65 23.23 24.55
C ILE A 4 -17.69 22.44 23.77
N VAL A 5 -18.73 23.12 23.30
CA VAL A 5 -19.56 22.65 22.18
C VAL A 5 -20.09 23.90 21.48
N SER A 6 -19.91 23.97 20.15
CA SER A 6 -20.71 24.75 19.18
C SER A 6 -20.14 25.99 18.46
N GLU A 7 -18.83 26.10 18.19
CA GLU A 7 -18.36 27.05 17.17
C GLU A 7 -17.34 26.41 16.21
N SER A 8 -17.51 26.67 14.90
CA SER A 8 -16.65 26.34 13.73
C SER A 8 -17.06 25.19 12.78
N HIS A 9 -18.35 25.12 12.40
CA HIS A 9 -18.70 24.75 11.01
C HIS A 9 -18.54 25.94 10.03
N ARG A 10 -17.90 27.03 10.48
CA ARG A 10 -17.48 28.17 9.65
C ARG A 10 -15.98 28.08 9.40
N ASP A 11 -15.64 28.05 8.11
CA ASP A 11 -14.34 28.37 7.54
C ASP A 11 -13.21 27.33 7.51
N MET A 12 -13.51 26.03 7.51
CA MET A 12 -12.56 25.11 6.87
C MET A 12 -12.29 25.57 5.43
N LYS A 13 -13.32 25.99 4.67
CA LYS A 13 -13.20 26.45 3.28
C LYS A 13 -12.26 27.64 3.01
N SER A 14 -11.73 28.37 4.01
CA SER A 14 -10.89 29.56 3.78
C SER A 14 -9.46 29.51 4.32
N ILE A 15 -9.10 28.61 5.24
CA ILE A 15 -7.77 28.59 5.86
C ILE A 15 -7.04 27.29 5.54
N ARG A 16 -6.21 27.31 4.48
CA ARG A 16 -5.31 26.21 4.12
C ARG A 16 -4.22 26.00 5.19
N PRO A 17 -3.68 24.78 5.34
CA PRO A 17 -2.54 24.56 6.24
C PRO A 17 -1.36 25.44 5.79
N LYS A 18 -0.74 26.12 6.74
CA LYS A 18 0.34 27.10 6.51
C LYS A 18 1.73 26.52 6.77
N SER A 19 1.79 25.31 7.29
CA SER A 19 3.01 24.57 7.58
C SER A 19 2.82 23.07 7.38
N GLU A 20 3.93 22.34 7.30
CA GLU A 20 3.94 20.88 7.27
C GLU A 20 3.31 20.29 8.55
N ASP A 21 3.57 20.88 9.72
CA ASP A 21 2.98 20.46 11.00
C ASP A 21 1.44 20.58 11.01
N GLU A 22 0.90 21.68 10.45
CA GLU A 22 -0.54 21.87 10.33
C GLU A 22 -1.14 20.84 9.36
N LEU A 23 -0.48 20.59 8.23
CA LEU A 23 -0.89 19.56 7.28
C LEU A 23 -0.91 18.18 7.94
N GLU A 24 0.15 17.80 8.65
CA GLU A 24 0.26 16.51 9.36
C GLU A 24 -0.85 16.34 10.40
N SER A 25 -1.16 17.39 11.16
CA SER A 25 -2.26 17.37 12.14
C SER A 25 -3.63 17.11 11.49
N ILE A 26 -3.87 17.70 10.32
CA ILE A 26 -5.11 17.51 9.56
C ILE A 26 -5.19 16.10 8.98
N LEU A 27 -4.10 15.60 8.40
CA LEU A 27 -4.01 14.23 7.89
C LEU A 27 -4.25 13.21 9.01
N LYS A 28 -3.64 13.43 10.18
CA LYS A 28 -3.88 12.60 11.37
C LYS A 28 -5.35 12.63 11.81
N SER A 29 -6.02 13.78 11.70
CA SER A 29 -7.45 13.89 12.02
C SER A 29 -8.32 13.09 11.04
N ALA A 30 -8.00 13.12 9.74
CA ALA A 30 -8.68 12.29 8.73
C ALA A 30 -8.49 10.79 9.03
N TYR A 31 -7.28 10.40 9.37
CA TYR A 31 -6.97 9.02 9.80
C TYR A 31 -7.77 8.61 11.05
N ASP A 32 -7.82 9.46 12.08
CA ASP A 32 -8.54 9.18 13.33
C ASP A 32 -10.06 9.09 13.10
N TYR A 33 -10.61 9.91 12.20
CA TYR A 33 -12.01 9.77 11.76
C TYR A 33 -12.25 8.44 11.04
N ALA A 34 -11.38 8.05 10.11
CA ALA A 34 -11.49 6.77 9.39
C ALA A 34 -11.29 5.56 10.30
N ARG A 35 -10.51 5.68 11.38
CA ARG A 35 -10.39 4.65 12.44
C ARG A 35 -11.65 4.48 13.26
N SER A 36 -12.39 5.57 13.44
CA SER A 36 -13.67 5.60 14.16
C SER A 36 -14.86 5.36 13.22
N GLU A 37 -14.61 4.87 12.00
CA GLU A 37 -15.59 4.62 10.93
C GLU A 37 -16.39 5.87 10.52
N ASN A 38 -15.92 7.06 10.89
CA ASN A 38 -16.47 8.33 10.44
C ASN A 38 -15.89 8.71 9.08
N TYR A 39 -16.17 7.87 8.07
CA TYR A 39 -15.61 8.03 6.73
C TYR A 39 -16.04 9.33 6.05
N GLU A 40 -17.26 9.81 6.31
CA GLU A 40 -17.77 11.06 5.74
C GLU A 40 -16.87 12.24 6.11
N LYS A 41 -16.56 12.43 7.41
CA LYS A 41 -15.65 13.51 7.84
C LYS A 41 -14.22 13.31 7.34
N ALA A 42 -13.75 12.07 7.32
CA ALA A 42 -12.41 11.78 6.80
C ALA A 42 -12.28 12.15 5.31
N ILE A 43 -13.28 11.80 4.49
CA ILE A 43 -13.34 12.17 3.08
C ILE A 43 -13.49 13.68 2.90
N GLU A 44 -14.33 14.36 3.70
CA GLU A 44 -14.47 15.82 3.64
C GLU A 44 -13.13 16.53 3.89
N LEU A 45 -12.36 16.10 4.90
CA LEU A 45 -11.01 16.63 5.16
C LEU A 45 -10.08 16.40 3.96
N CYS A 46 -10.10 15.21 3.37
CA CYS A 46 -9.25 14.90 2.22
C CYS A 46 -9.64 15.73 0.98
N ASP A 47 -10.93 15.81 0.66
CA ASP A 47 -11.46 16.60 -0.45
C ASP A 47 -11.16 18.09 -0.25
N TRP A 48 -11.18 18.55 0.99
CA TRP A 48 -10.79 19.90 1.35
C TRP A 48 -9.30 20.16 1.09
N LEU A 49 -8.39 19.25 1.48
CA LEU A 49 -6.95 19.33 1.17
C LEU A 49 -6.71 19.32 -0.34
N MET A 50 -7.53 18.59 -1.11
CA MET A 50 -7.37 18.46 -2.55
C MET A 50 -7.75 19.72 -3.35
N GLN A 51 -8.35 20.72 -2.72
CA GLN A 51 -8.69 21.99 -3.38
C GLN A 51 -7.49 22.93 -3.52
N ASP A 52 -6.34 22.61 -2.93
CA ASP A 52 -5.10 23.39 -3.05
C ASP A 52 -4.00 22.52 -3.67
N SER A 53 -3.31 23.05 -4.67
CA SER A 53 -2.28 22.31 -5.40
C SER A 53 -1.11 21.88 -4.51
N SER A 54 -0.80 22.65 -3.46
CA SER A 54 0.28 22.32 -2.53
C SER A 54 -0.05 21.13 -1.63
N THR A 55 -1.33 20.83 -1.42
CA THR A 55 -1.79 19.73 -0.56
C THR A 55 -2.54 18.64 -1.30
N GLU A 56 -2.71 18.75 -2.63
CA GLU A 56 -3.48 17.80 -3.42
C GLU A 56 -2.96 16.37 -3.29
N ILE A 57 -1.64 16.19 -3.37
CA ILE A 57 -1.01 14.87 -3.32
C ILE A 57 -1.17 14.23 -1.95
N ALA A 58 -0.95 15.01 -0.88
CA ALA A 58 -1.17 14.55 0.49
C ALA A 58 -2.65 14.18 0.73
N GLY A 59 -3.58 15.02 0.27
CA GLY A 59 -5.02 14.76 0.36
C GLY A 59 -5.44 13.50 -0.39
N ARG A 60 -4.90 13.25 -1.59
CA ARG A 60 -5.18 12.02 -2.36
C ARG A 60 -4.60 10.77 -1.72
N ARG A 61 -3.38 10.83 -1.19
CA ARG A 61 -2.75 9.73 -0.44
C ARG A 61 -3.62 9.32 0.75
N GLU A 62 -4.05 10.31 1.54
CA GLU A 62 -4.90 10.06 2.70
C GLU A 62 -6.29 9.56 2.28
N ARG A 63 -6.89 10.15 1.24
CA ARG A 63 -8.18 9.69 0.72
C ARG A 63 -8.12 8.24 0.26
N ALA A 64 -7.02 7.82 -0.37
CA ALA A 64 -6.81 6.43 -0.73
C ALA A 64 -6.76 5.51 0.51
N ALA A 65 -6.08 5.94 1.58
CA ALA A 65 -6.06 5.20 2.84
C ALA A 65 -7.46 5.10 3.48
N VAL A 66 -8.22 6.20 3.50
CA VAL A 66 -9.61 6.25 4.00
C VAL A 66 -10.51 5.33 3.19
N ARG A 67 -10.51 5.45 1.85
CA ARG A 67 -11.30 4.61 0.94
C ARG A 67 -10.96 3.13 1.06
N SER A 68 -9.67 2.81 1.16
CA SER A 68 -9.17 1.46 1.41
C SER A 68 -9.73 0.83 2.70
N ARG A 69 -9.83 1.63 3.78
CA ARG A 69 -10.45 1.21 5.05
C ARG A 69 -11.97 1.10 4.96
N MET A 70 -12.62 1.98 4.20
CA MET A 70 -14.05 1.95 3.92
C MET A 70 -14.46 0.75 3.04
N GLY A 71 -13.49 0.12 2.35
CA GLY A 71 -13.73 -0.97 1.41
C GLY A 71 -13.92 -0.51 -0.04
N ASP A 72 -13.83 0.80 -0.31
CA ASP A 72 -13.80 1.38 -1.64
C ASP A 72 -12.40 1.22 -2.27
N ILE A 73 -12.10 -0.01 -2.70
CA ILE A 73 -10.77 -0.35 -3.24
C ILE A 73 -10.53 0.34 -4.58
N ASP A 74 -11.53 0.41 -5.44
CA ASP A 74 -11.39 1.00 -6.77
C ASP A 74 -11.17 2.52 -6.67
N GLY A 75 -11.90 3.22 -5.79
CA GLY A 75 -11.66 4.63 -5.53
C GLY A 75 -10.27 4.91 -4.96
N ALA A 76 -9.76 4.04 -4.07
CA ALA A 76 -8.41 4.15 -3.53
C ALA A 76 -7.32 3.94 -4.61
N ILE A 77 -7.54 2.98 -5.53
CA ILE A 77 -6.65 2.74 -6.67
C ILE A 77 -6.62 3.96 -7.61
N ILE A 78 -7.78 4.58 -7.88
CA ILE A 78 -7.86 5.78 -8.71
C ILE A 78 -7.01 6.90 -8.13
N ASP A 79 -7.11 7.14 -6.82
CA ASP A 79 -6.33 8.19 -6.14
C ASP A 79 -4.83 7.92 -6.22
N LEU A 80 -4.37 6.70 -5.93
CA LEU A 80 -2.93 6.39 -6.00
C LEU A 80 -2.39 6.38 -7.43
N LYS A 81 -3.20 5.96 -8.42
CA LYS A 81 -2.81 6.06 -9.84
C LYS A 81 -2.61 7.50 -10.30
N TYR A 82 -3.26 8.47 -9.65
CA TYR A 82 -2.98 9.88 -9.87
C TYR A 82 -1.65 10.27 -9.21
N VAL A 83 -1.44 9.92 -7.94
CA VAL A 83 -0.24 10.25 -7.16
C VAL A 83 1.04 9.81 -7.87
N ILE A 84 1.10 8.56 -8.36
CA ILE A 84 2.31 8.01 -9.01
C ILE A 84 2.66 8.66 -10.36
N LYS A 85 1.82 9.56 -10.88
CA LYS A 85 2.10 10.33 -12.11
C LYS A 85 2.70 11.70 -11.82
N THR A 86 3.02 12.00 -10.56
CA THR A 86 3.55 13.31 -10.14
C THR A 86 5.00 13.24 -9.72
N ASP A 87 5.70 14.38 -9.73
CA ASP A 87 7.16 14.46 -9.51
C ASP A 87 7.59 14.20 -8.05
N GLY A 88 6.64 14.02 -7.11
CA GLY A 88 6.86 13.80 -5.67
C GLY A 88 6.57 12.38 -5.19
N LEU A 89 6.71 11.38 -6.06
CA LEU A 89 6.42 9.97 -5.76
C LEU A 89 7.35 9.38 -4.68
N GLU A 90 6.77 8.56 -3.82
CA GLU A 90 7.46 7.85 -2.75
C GLU A 90 7.35 6.33 -2.95
N PRO A 91 8.30 5.52 -2.45
CA PRO A 91 8.16 4.06 -2.49
C PRO A 91 6.89 3.55 -1.79
N ALA A 92 6.37 4.33 -0.83
CA ALA A 92 5.10 4.06 -0.16
C ALA A 92 3.89 4.07 -1.11
N ASP A 93 3.89 4.93 -2.14
CA ASP A 93 2.77 5.07 -3.07
C ASP A 93 2.60 3.80 -3.90
N PHE A 94 3.70 3.32 -4.48
CA PHE A 94 3.74 2.09 -5.26
C PHE A 94 3.45 0.86 -4.40
N TYR A 95 4.02 0.81 -3.19
CA TYR A 95 3.75 -0.27 -2.23
C TYR A 95 2.26 -0.34 -1.87
N THR A 96 1.65 0.80 -1.55
CA THR A 96 0.23 0.86 -1.18
C THR A 96 -0.66 0.51 -2.37
N LEU A 97 -0.33 1.00 -3.57
CA LEU A 97 -1.06 0.65 -4.78
C LEU A 97 -0.97 -0.85 -5.07
N GLY A 98 0.21 -1.47 -4.91
CA GLY A 98 0.39 -2.91 -5.04
C GLY A 98 -0.50 -3.71 -4.08
N ILE A 99 -0.64 -3.28 -2.83
CA ILE A 99 -1.54 -3.91 -1.86
C ILE A 99 -3.00 -3.80 -2.31
N LEU A 100 -3.43 -2.63 -2.77
CA LEU A 100 -4.81 -2.44 -3.24
C LEU A 100 -5.12 -3.28 -4.48
N LEU A 101 -4.18 -3.35 -5.42
CA LEU A 101 -4.29 -4.20 -6.61
C LEU A 101 -4.38 -5.69 -6.24
N LEU A 102 -3.60 -6.16 -5.25
CA LEU A 102 -3.77 -7.52 -4.72
C LEU A 102 -5.16 -7.74 -4.12
N ARG A 103 -5.70 -6.75 -3.40
CA ARG A 103 -7.05 -6.84 -2.80
C ARG A 103 -8.16 -6.88 -3.83
N ASN A 104 -8.01 -6.20 -4.97
CA ASN A 104 -9.01 -6.26 -6.05
C ASN A 104 -8.82 -7.45 -7.01
N GLY A 105 -7.74 -8.21 -6.85
CA GLY A 105 -7.42 -9.39 -7.68
C GLY A 105 -6.50 -9.12 -8.86
N SER A 106 -6.12 -7.87 -9.13
CA SER A 106 -5.16 -7.47 -10.17
C SER A 106 -3.71 -7.83 -9.79
N THR A 107 -3.45 -9.13 -9.71
CA THR A 107 -2.19 -9.67 -9.16
C THR A 107 -0.98 -9.35 -10.04
N ILE A 108 -1.14 -9.34 -11.36
CA ILE A 108 -0.05 -8.98 -12.30
C ILE A 108 0.33 -7.51 -12.14
N ASP A 109 -0.66 -6.61 -12.18
CA ASP A 109 -0.43 -5.18 -11.96
C ASP A 109 0.22 -4.92 -10.60
N ALA A 110 -0.19 -5.64 -9.55
CA ALA A 110 0.43 -5.54 -8.24
C ALA A 110 1.93 -5.89 -8.25
N ILE A 111 2.32 -6.95 -8.99
CA ILE A 111 3.74 -7.35 -9.13
C ILE A 111 4.56 -6.22 -9.75
N GLU A 112 4.00 -5.52 -10.74
CA GLU A 112 4.64 -4.36 -11.37
C GLU A 112 4.83 -3.22 -10.36
N GLN A 113 3.77 -2.84 -9.64
CA GLN A 113 3.82 -1.75 -8.67
C GLN A 113 4.79 -2.06 -7.52
N PHE A 114 4.81 -3.28 -6.99
CA PHE A 114 5.84 -3.64 -6.00
C PHE A 114 7.25 -3.58 -6.59
N GLY A 115 7.42 -3.84 -7.88
CA GLY A 115 8.70 -3.66 -8.55
C GLY A 115 9.16 -2.21 -8.59
N ASP A 116 8.26 -1.28 -8.85
CA ASP A 116 8.56 0.15 -8.82
C ASP A 116 8.79 0.65 -7.39
N ALA A 117 8.07 0.12 -6.40
CA ALA A 117 8.32 0.36 -4.97
C ALA A 117 9.73 -0.11 -4.54
N VAL A 118 10.21 -1.25 -5.05
CA VAL A 118 11.58 -1.73 -4.80
C VAL A 118 12.62 -0.80 -5.42
N LYS A 119 12.43 -0.37 -6.67
CA LYS A 119 13.37 0.54 -7.37
C LYS A 119 13.46 1.90 -6.66
N THR A 120 12.31 2.51 -6.38
CA THR A 120 12.22 3.82 -5.70
C THR A 120 12.69 3.72 -4.26
N GLY A 121 12.40 2.62 -3.56
CA GLY A 121 12.88 2.37 -2.20
C GLY A 121 14.40 2.22 -2.14
N ASP A 122 15.01 1.58 -3.13
CA ASP A 122 16.47 1.49 -3.25
C ASP A 122 17.10 2.85 -3.49
N ALA A 123 16.57 3.61 -4.45
CA ALA A 123 17.02 4.98 -4.75
C ALA A 123 16.91 5.90 -3.53
N ALA A 124 15.83 5.80 -2.77
CA ALA A 124 15.58 6.58 -1.55
C ALA A 124 16.28 6.01 -0.30
N LYS A 125 17.00 4.89 -0.40
CA LYS A 125 17.58 4.15 0.74
C LYS A 125 16.53 3.78 1.82
N ASN A 126 15.27 3.61 1.41
CA ASN A 126 14.19 3.21 2.29
C ASN A 126 14.08 1.68 2.34
N HIS A 127 14.78 1.08 3.31
CA HIS A 127 14.81 -0.37 3.49
C HIS A 127 13.46 -0.96 3.86
N TYR A 128 12.59 -0.19 4.55
CA TYR A 128 11.28 -0.67 4.98
C TYR A 128 10.39 -0.98 3.77
N TYR A 129 10.09 0.01 2.93
CA TYR A 129 9.23 -0.19 1.77
C TYR A 129 9.86 -1.09 0.72
N LYS A 130 11.19 -1.05 0.54
CA LYS A 130 11.91 -1.98 -0.33
C LYS A 130 11.67 -3.43 0.09
N ASN A 131 11.94 -3.76 1.36
CA ASN A 131 11.86 -5.14 1.83
C ASN A 131 10.41 -5.63 1.92
N SER A 132 9.48 -4.77 2.33
CA SER A 132 8.05 -5.14 2.34
C SER A 132 7.57 -5.41 0.92
N SER A 133 7.92 -4.56 -0.04
CA SER A 133 7.54 -4.75 -1.44
C SER A 133 8.15 -6.02 -2.06
N LEU A 134 9.39 -6.37 -1.72
CA LEU A 134 9.97 -7.65 -2.14
C LEU A 134 9.17 -8.84 -1.63
N LEU A 135 8.79 -8.84 -0.34
CA LEU A 135 8.03 -9.93 0.25
C LEU A 135 6.61 -10.04 -0.34
N PHE A 136 5.92 -8.91 -0.51
CA PHE A 136 4.60 -8.88 -1.15
C PHE A 136 4.65 -9.29 -2.63
N ARG A 137 5.69 -8.87 -3.37
CA ARG A 137 5.89 -9.30 -4.76
C ARG A 137 6.17 -10.79 -4.87
N ALA A 138 6.92 -11.35 -3.92
CA ALA A 138 7.18 -12.79 -3.88
C ALA A 138 5.89 -13.60 -3.63
N GLU A 139 5.06 -13.17 -2.69
CA GLU A 139 3.74 -13.77 -2.43
C GLU A 139 2.83 -13.65 -3.67
N ALA A 140 2.81 -12.49 -4.33
CA ALA A 140 2.05 -12.30 -5.57
C ALA A 140 2.54 -13.23 -6.69
N LYS A 141 3.85 -13.41 -6.82
CA LYS A 141 4.47 -14.34 -7.77
C LYS A 141 4.13 -15.81 -7.48
N LEU A 142 4.04 -16.21 -6.21
CA LEU A 142 3.51 -17.54 -5.85
C LEU A 142 2.10 -17.76 -6.41
N ARG A 143 1.21 -16.77 -6.28
CA ARG A 143 -0.18 -16.85 -6.77
C ARG A 143 -0.27 -17.05 -8.28
N VAL A 144 0.69 -16.50 -9.04
CA VAL A 144 0.77 -16.66 -10.50
C VAL A 144 1.75 -17.76 -10.94
N CYS A 145 2.18 -18.61 -10.01
CA CYS A 145 3.09 -19.74 -10.24
C CYS A 145 4.49 -19.36 -10.78
N ASP A 146 4.95 -18.13 -10.57
CA ASP A 146 6.33 -17.69 -10.80
C ASP A 146 7.20 -18.02 -9.57
N PHE A 147 7.43 -19.31 -9.35
CA PHE A 147 8.13 -19.81 -8.16
C PHE A 147 9.60 -19.37 -8.13
N GLU A 148 10.27 -19.38 -9.29
CA GLU A 148 11.64 -18.94 -9.43
C GLU A 148 11.77 -17.43 -9.16
N GLY A 149 10.84 -16.62 -9.65
CA GLY A 149 10.80 -15.19 -9.37
C GLY A 149 10.48 -14.87 -7.91
N ALA A 150 9.63 -15.68 -7.25
CA ALA A 150 9.37 -15.55 -5.82
C ALA A 150 10.63 -15.86 -5.00
N LEU A 151 11.36 -16.94 -5.33
CA LEU A 151 12.63 -17.30 -4.69
C LEU A 151 13.69 -16.21 -4.86
N LYS A 152 13.75 -15.59 -6.04
CA LYS A 152 14.65 -14.47 -6.29
C LYS A 152 14.34 -13.28 -5.38
N ASP A 153 13.08 -12.91 -5.22
CA ASP A 153 12.69 -11.78 -4.39
C ASP A 153 13.01 -12.02 -2.91
N VAL A 154 12.69 -13.22 -2.38
CA VAL A 154 12.97 -13.55 -0.96
C VAL A 154 14.46 -13.74 -0.66
N SER A 155 15.29 -14.06 -1.66
CA SER A 155 16.74 -14.13 -1.50
C SER A 155 17.38 -12.77 -1.18
N GLY A 156 16.72 -11.67 -1.55
CA GLY A 156 17.15 -10.31 -1.26
C GLY A 156 16.75 -9.80 0.13
N LEU A 157 16.05 -10.60 0.93
CA LEU A 157 15.54 -10.22 2.25
C LEU A 157 16.44 -10.72 3.39
N PRO A 158 16.55 -9.98 4.51
CA PRO A 158 17.20 -10.47 5.73
C PRO A 158 16.53 -11.75 6.26
N ASP A 159 17.28 -12.64 6.90
CA ASP A 159 16.74 -13.86 7.50
C ASP A 159 15.66 -13.57 8.54
N GLY A 160 14.58 -14.35 8.53
CA GLY A 160 13.43 -14.17 9.40
C GLY A 160 12.57 -12.95 9.08
N TYR A 161 12.85 -12.21 7.99
CA TYR A 161 12.02 -11.08 7.57
C TYR A 161 10.57 -11.53 7.35
N ASN A 162 9.64 -10.84 8.01
CA ASN A 162 8.22 -11.14 7.93
C ASN A 162 7.39 -9.85 7.96
N THR A 163 6.17 -9.95 7.44
CA THR A 163 5.16 -8.88 7.56
C THR A 163 3.75 -9.47 7.52
N TYR A 164 2.77 -8.66 7.90
CA TYR A 164 1.38 -9.06 7.92
C TYR A 164 0.73 -8.93 6.53
N PHE A 165 0.10 -10.00 6.07
CA PHE A 165 -0.71 -10.03 4.86
C PHE A 165 -2.18 -10.14 5.23
N SER A 166 -3.00 -9.25 4.66
CA SER A 166 -4.45 -9.36 4.82
C SER A 166 -4.94 -10.68 4.23
N GLY A 167 -5.71 -11.44 5.01
CA GLY A 167 -6.29 -12.73 4.63
C GLY A 167 -5.45 -13.96 5.01
N THR A 168 -4.12 -13.88 4.96
CA THR A 168 -3.24 -15.02 5.27
C THR A 168 -2.48 -14.89 6.60
N GLY A 169 -2.46 -13.70 7.20
CA GLY A 169 -1.75 -13.44 8.46
C GLY A 169 -0.27 -13.15 8.27
N MET A 170 0.54 -13.44 9.30
CA MET A 170 1.98 -13.20 9.23
C MET A 170 2.62 -14.15 8.22
N ARG A 171 3.41 -13.58 7.29
CA ARG A 171 4.17 -14.35 6.30
C ARG A 171 5.64 -14.00 6.42
N SER A 172 6.49 -15.01 6.46
CA SER A 172 7.95 -14.85 6.43
C SER A 172 8.53 -15.15 5.04
N LYS A 173 9.75 -14.69 4.80
CA LYS A 173 10.51 -15.08 3.60
C LYS A 173 10.71 -16.60 3.52
N GLU A 174 10.84 -17.27 4.67
CA GLU A 174 11.04 -18.72 4.76
C GLU A 174 9.78 -19.48 4.36
N ASP A 175 8.59 -19.01 4.76
CA ASP A 175 7.31 -19.60 4.35
C ASP A 175 7.17 -19.58 2.82
N ILE A 176 7.35 -18.40 2.23
CA ILE A 176 7.26 -18.20 0.77
C ILE A 176 8.32 -19.04 0.04
N ALA A 177 9.56 -19.09 0.56
CA ALA A 177 10.62 -19.89 -0.04
C ALA A 177 10.34 -21.39 0.03
N GLY A 178 9.78 -21.87 1.14
CA GLY A 178 9.41 -23.28 1.33
C GLY A 178 8.32 -23.72 0.36
N GLU A 179 7.28 -22.88 0.19
CA GLU A 179 6.19 -23.13 -0.76
C GLU A 179 6.68 -23.16 -2.21
N ALA A 180 7.49 -22.16 -2.61
CA ALA A 180 8.06 -22.11 -3.95
C ALA A 180 8.90 -23.35 -4.28
N LYS A 181 9.81 -23.75 -3.39
CA LYS A 181 10.66 -24.94 -3.56
C LYS A 181 9.83 -26.21 -3.68
N THR A 182 8.85 -26.38 -2.79
CA THR A 182 7.94 -27.53 -2.81
C THR A 182 7.17 -27.61 -4.12
N ALA A 183 6.69 -26.47 -4.64
CA ALA A 183 5.98 -26.42 -5.91
C ALA A 183 6.87 -26.80 -7.11
N ILE A 184 8.11 -26.29 -7.14
CA ILE A 184 9.10 -26.64 -8.18
C ILE A 184 9.39 -28.15 -8.17
N GLU A 185 9.62 -28.74 -7.00
CA GLU A 185 9.87 -30.17 -6.88
C GLU A 185 8.69 -31.04 -7.32
N ARG A 186 7.46 -30.64 -6.97
CA ARG A 186 6.23 -31.32 -7.41
C ARG A 186 6.11 -31.29 -8.94
N LYS A 187 6.36 -30.12 -9.55
CA LYS A 187 6.36 -29.94 -11.01
C LYS A 187 7.42 -30.80 -11.69
N ALA A 188 8.62 -30.92 -11.10
CA ALA A 188 9.67 -31.79 -11.61
C ALA A 188 9.25 -33.27 -11.56
N ARG A 189 8.77 -33.75 -10.40
CA ARG A 189 8.31 -35.14 -10.22
C ARG A 189 7.19 -35.54 -11.17
N SER A 190 6.21 -34.65 -11.37
CA SER A 190 5.09 -34.88 -12.32
C SER A 190 5.60 -35.14 -13.75
N LYS A 191 6.56 -34.34 -14.24
CA LYS A 191 7.14 -34.53 -15.59
C LYS A 191 7.84 -35.88 -15.80
N PHE A 192 8.35 -36.51 -14.74
CA PHE A 192 9.00 -37.83 -14.82
C PHE A 192 7.99 -38.98 -14.84
N GLN A 193 6.78 -38.82 -14.30
CA GLN A 193 5.78 -39.88 -14.28
C GLN A 193 5.06 -40.08 -15.62
N PHE A 194 5.00 -39.07 -16.49
CA PHE A 194 4.39 -39.15 -17.83
C PHE A 194 5.35 -39.58 -18.96
N LYS A 195 6.60 -39.95 -18.63
CA LYS A 195 7.61 -40.40 -19.60
C LYS A 195 7.78 -41.93 -19.67
N LYS A 196 6.81 -42.70 -19.17
CA LYS A 196 6.80 -44.18 -19.27
C LYS A 196 5.68 -44.66 -20.17
#